data_AF-A0A532TI21-F1
#
_entry.id   AF-A0A532TI21-F1
#
_cell.length_a   1.000
_cell.length_b   1.000
_cell.length_c   1.000
_cell.angle_alpha   90.00
_cell.angle_beta   90.00
_cell.angle_gamma   90.00
#
_symmetry.space_group_name_H-M   'P 1'
#
loop_
_entity.id
_entity.type
_entity.pdbx_description
1 polymer ?
#
loop_
_entity_poly.entity_id
_entity_poly.type
_entity_poly.pdbx_seq_one_letter_code
_entity_poly.pdbx_strand_id
1 'polypeptide(L)'
;MKLKEKIKNFWNEFKKHWLWVNIGAYMMITMINWTGFFLGSIKFEIALLITLIYPLIILTIFYIRKSKFETTIYKIVWIVCGGIALGFPIWGIIFFVLIGAPWAPLYEAHNILRGSISILILVPAYGVAAHLMYKLGKKRDYRPFL
;
A
#
# COMPACT_ATOMS: atom_id res chain seq x y z
N MET A 1 30.29 -0.32 -23.43
CA MET A 1 28.82 -0.24 -23.26
C MET A 1 28.50 0.84 -22.23
N LYS A 2 27.72 1.87 -22.60
CA LYS A 2 27.43 2.99 -21.68
C LYS A 2 26.51 2.50 -20.55
N LEU A 3 26.68 3.02 -19.33
CA LEU A 3 25.89 2.63 -18.13
C LEU A 3 24.37 2.63 -18.41
N LYS A 4 23.91 3.62 -19.19
CA LYS A 4 22.51 3.77 -19.62
C LYS A 4 21.99 2.58 -20.43
N GLU A 5 22.82 1.98 -21.29
CA GLU A 5 22.46 0.78 -22.07
C GLU A 5 22.40 -0.46 -21.20
N LYS A 6 23.32 -0.62 -20.24
CA LYS A 6 23.27 -1.73 -19.28
C LYS A 6 21.98 -1.71 -18.46
N ILE A 7 21.60 -0.53 -17.95
CA ILE A 7 20.36 -0.35 -17.19
C ILE A 7 19.14 -0.67 -18.08
N LYS A 8 19.12 -0.17 -19.31
CA LYS A 8 18.03 -0.43 -20.26
C LYS A 8 17.88 -1.94 -20.55
N ASN A 9 18.98 -2.64 -20.78
CA ASN A 9 18.97 -4.08 -21.04
C ASN A 9 18.52 -4.87 -19.80
N PHE A 10 18.97 -4.50 -18.60
CA PHE A 10 18.52 -5.11 -17.37
C PHE A 10 17.00 -4.98 -17.17
N TRP A 11 16.44 -3.78 -17.39
CA TRP A 11 14.99 -3.58 -17.27
C TRP A 11 14.20 -4.39 -18.31
N ASN A 12 14.72 -4.53 -19.53
CA ASN A 12 14.08 -5.34 -20.56
C ASN A 12 14.09 -6.84 -20.21
N GLU A 13 15.23 -7.36 -19.73
CA GLU A 13 15.34 -8.72 -19.20
C GLU A 13 14.42 -8.96 -18.00
N PHE A 14 14.41 -8.04 -17.04
CA PHE A 14 13.54 -8.08 -15.87
C PHE A 14 12.06 -8.08 -16.25
N LYS A 15 11.65 -7.27 -17.22
CA LYS A 15 10.28 -7.27 -17.76
C LYS A 15 9.92 -8.62 -18.36
N LYS A 16 10.83 -9.22 -19.15
CA LYS A 16 10.62 -10.52 -19.79
C LYS A 16 10.48 -11.65 -18.75
N HIS A 17 11.24 -11.59 -17.66
CA HIS A 17 11.26 -12.60 -16.61
C HIS A 17 10.45 -12.21 -15.35
N TRP A 18 9.59 -11.20 -15.45
CA TRP A 18 8.91 -10.58 -14.31
C TRP A 18 8.18 -11.58 -13.42
N LEU A 19 7.46 -12.55 -14.01
CA LEU A 19 6.74 -13.58 -13.24
C LEU A 19 7.71 -14.43 -12.42
N TRP A 20 8.78 -14.93 -13.04
CA TRP A 20 9.79 -15.77 -12.39
C TRP A 20 10.51 -15.04 -11.27
N VAL A 21 10.82 -13.76 -11.48
CA VAL A 21 11.43 -12.92 -10.43
C VAL A 21 10.48 -12.76 -9.23
N ASN A 22 9.18 -12.58 -9.47
CA ASN A 22 8.21 -12.46 -8.38
C ASN A 22 7.96 -13.79 -7.66
N ILE A 23 8.00 -14.92 -8.36
CA ILE A 23 7.97 -16.26 -7.76
C ILE A 23 9.21 -16.45 -6.87
N GLY A 24 10.39 -16.08 -7.35
CA GLY A 24 11.63 -16.10 -6.56
C GLY A 24 11.56 -15.22 -5.31
N ALA A 25 11.07 -13.98 -5.46
CA ALA A 25 10.86 -13.07 -4.34
C ALA A 25 9.85 -13.62 -3.31
N TYR A 26 8.76 -14.24 -3.78
CA TYR A 26 7.78 -14.89 -2.92
C TYR A 26 8.41 -16.02 -2.11
N MET A 27 9.18 -16.91 -2.74
CA MET A 27 9.86 -18.00 -2.03
C MET A 27 10.80 -17.46 -0.94
N MET A 28 11.57 -16.42 -1.25
CA MET A 28 12.49 -15.80 -0.28
C MET A 28 11.74 -15.13 0.88
N ILE A 29 10.69 -14.34 0.60
CA ILE A 29 9.87 -13.69 1.64
C ILE A 29 9.17 -14.73 2.50
N THR A 30 8.65 -15.80 1.90
CA THR A 30 8.00 -16.90 2.62
C THR A 30 9.00 -17.57 3.54
N MET A 31 10.20 -17.88 3.06
CA MET A 31 11.26 -18.47 3.88
C MET A 31 11.62 -17.58 5.08
N ILE A 32 11.87 -16.29 4.85
CA ILE A 32 12.17 -15.32 5.93
C ILE A 32 11.02 -15.21 6.94
N ASN A 33 9.78 -15.14 6.44
CA ASN A 33 8.58 -15.02 7.26
C ASN A 33 8.39 -16.24 8.18
N TRP A 34 8.56 -17.45 7.65
CA TRP A 34 8.47 -18.68 8.45
C TRP A 34 9.67 -18.85 9.40
N THR A 35 10.88 -18.46 9.00
CA THR A 35 12.02 -18.40 9.92
C THR A 35 11.74 -17.43 11.06
N GLY A 36 11.19 -16.25 10.79
CA GLY A 36 10.79 -15.28 11.81
C GLY A 36 9.70 -15.81 12.75
N PHE A 37 8.77 -16.63 12.25
CA PHE A 37 7.80 -17.34 13.08
C PHE A 37 8.48 -18.37 14.01
N PHE A 38 9.35 -19.23 13.48
CA PHE A 38 10.05 -20.24 14.29
C PHE A 38 10.99 -19.62 15.32
N LEU A 39 11.54 -18.44 15.05
CA LEU A 39 12.33 -17.65 16.00
C LEU A 39 11.47 -16.83 16.98
N GLY A 40 10.14 -16.96 16.94
CA GLY A 40 9.21 -16.27 17.84
C GLY A 40 9.05 -14.77 17.57
N SER A 41 9.60 -14.23 16.48
CA SER A 41 9.54 -12.82 16.12
C SER A 41 8.25 -12.42 15.39
N ILE A 42 7.55 -13.38 14.78
CA ILE A 42 6.33 -13.17 14.00
C ILE A 42 5.23 -14.09 14.55
N LYS A 43 4.01 -13.57 14.74
CA LYS A 43 2.86 -14.38 15.16
C LYS A 43 2.40 -15.30 14.03
N PHE A 44 1.90 -16.49 14.37
CA PHE A 44 1.40 -17.47 13.40
C PHE A 44 0.36 -16.89 12.43
N GLU A 45 -0.60 -16.11 12.94
CA GLU A 45 -1.64 -15.45 12.15
C GLU A 45 -1.06 -14.52 11.08
N ILE A 46 -0.02 -13.75 11.44
CA ILE A 46 0.68 -12.83 10.53
C ILE A 46 1.46 -13.63 9.49
N ALA A 47 2.12 -14.72 9.92
CA ALA A 47 2.88 -15.58 9.01
C ALA A 47 1.98 -16.22 7.95
N LEU A 48 0.81 -16.73 8.34
CA LEU A 48 -0.19 -17.27 7.42
C LEU A 48 -0.73 -16.19 6.48
N LEU A 49 -1.07 -15.03 7.01
CA LEU A 49 -1.64 -13.93 6.25
C LEU A 49 -0.69 -13.44 5.16
N ILE A 50 0.60 -13.25 5.47
CA ILE A 50 1.63 -12.86 4.50
C ILE A 50 1.78 -13.94 3.40
N THR A 51 1.80 -15.21 3.79
CA THR A 51 1.95 -16.34 2.86
C THR A 51 0.78 -16.42 1.86
N LEU A 52 -0.45 -16.13 2.31
CA LEU A 52 -1.65 -16.22 1.47
C LEU A 52 -1.92 -14.95 0.63
N ILE A 53 -1.64 -13.77 1.18
CA ILE A 53 -1.92 -12.50 0.50
C ILE A 53 -0.95 -12.24 -0.66
N TYR A 54 0.33 -12.59 -0.49
CA TYR A 54 1.35 -12.25 -1.49
C TYR A 54 1.10 -12.89 -2.87
N PRO A 55 0.78 -14.20 -2.99
CA PRO A 55 0.40 -14.81 -4.27
C PRO A 55 -0.86 -14.19 -4.87
N LEU A 56 -1.87 -13.88 -4.04
CA LEU A 56 -3.11 -13.25 -4.49
C LEU A 56 -2.83 -11.86 -5.09
N ILE A 57 -1.97 -11.06 -4.47
CA ILE A 57 -1.55 -9.76 -5.01
C ILE A 57 -0.84 -9.93 -6.36
N ILE A 58 0.10 -10.87 -6.48
CA ILE A 58 0.83 -11.11 -7.73
C ILE A 58 -0.11 -11.55 -8.85
N LEU A 59 -0.99 -12.53 -8.57
CA LEU A 59 -1.98 -13.01 -9.53
C LEU A 59 -2.90 -11.86 -9.97
N THR A 60 -3.39 -11.08 -9.01
CA THR A 60 -4.24 -9.91 -9.29
C THR A 60 -3.50 -8.92 -10.20
N ILE A 61 -2.25 -8.55 -9.91
CA ILE A 61 -1.45 -7.66 -10.75
C ILE A 61 -1.23 -8.26 -12.15
N PHE A 62 -0.92 -9.56 -12.25
CA PHE A 62 -0.67 -10.23 -13.52
C PHE A 62 -1.91 -10.26 -14.43
N TYR A 63 -3.08 -10.56 -13.86
CA TYR A 63 -4.34 -10.54 -14.60
C TYR A 63 -4.80 -9.12 -14.94
N ILE A 64 -4.59 -8.15 -14.04
CA ILE A 64 -4.87 -6.73 -14.30
C ILE A 64 -4.05 -6.23 -15.49
N ARG A 65 -2.77 -6.62 -15.58
CA ARG A 65 -1.89 -6.27 -16.70
C ARG A 65 -2.35 -6.80 -18.06
N LYS A 66 -3.11 -7.90 -18.08
CA LYS A 66 -3.71 -8.46 -19.31
C LYS A 66 -5.13 -7.96 -19.58
N SER A 67 -5.72 -7.20 -18.65
CA SER A 67 -7.11 -6.77 -18.74
C SER A 67 -7.27 -5.59 -19.71
N LYS A 68 -8.35 -5.59 -20.48
CA LYS A 68 -8.77 -4.42 -21.28
C LYS A 68 -9.00 -3.16 -20.42
N PHE A 69 -9.21 -3.34 -19.11
CA PHE A 69 -9.42 -2.27 -18.13
C PHE A 69 -8.18 -1.92 -17.32
N GLU A 70 -6.98 -2.39 -17.70
CA GLU A 70 -5.72 -2.19 -16.99
C GLU A 70 -5.51 -0.74 -16.51
N THR A 71 -5.72 0.24 -17.38
CA THR A 71 -5.58 1.67 -17.06
C THR A 71 -6.58 2.16 -16.01
N THR A 72 -7.82 1.68 -16.05
CA THR A 72 -8.86 1.98 -15.04
C THR A 72 -8.49 1.35 -13.71
N ILE A 73 -8.01 0.11 -13.72
CA ILE A 73 -7.64 -0.60 -12.50
C ILE A 73 -6.40 0.04 -11.86
N TYR A 74 -5.39 0.43 -12.64
CA TYR A 74 -4.24 1.18 -12.12
C TYR A 74 -4.63 2.52 -11.50
N LYS A 75 -5.63 3.23 -12.05
CA LYS A 75 -6.19 4.44 -11.43
C LYS A 75 -6.81 4.13 -10.08
N ILE A 76 -7.62 3.08 -9.98
CA ILE A 76 -8.26 2.66 -8.73
C ILE A 76 -7.20 2.28 -7.69
N VAL A 77 -6.24 1.43 -8.06
CA VAL A 77 -5.13 1.00 -7.19
C VAL A 77 -4.33 2.20 -6.70
N TRP A 78 -4.00 3.15 -7.58
CA TRP A 78 -3.30 4.38 -7.21
C TRP A 78 -4.08 5.21 -6.17
N ILE A 79 -5.38 5.39 -6.38
CA ILE A 79 -6.24 6.15 -5.48
C ILE A 79 -6.41 5.44 -4.14
N VAL A 80 -6.63 4.13 -4.14
CA VAL A 80 -6.85 3.33 -2.94
C VAL A 80 -5.56 3.20 -2.13
N CYS A 81 -4.47 2.72 -2.73
CA CYS A 81 -3.19 2.56 -2.02
C CYS A 81 -2.65 3.91 -1.56
N GLY A 82 -2.74 4.92 -2.41
CA GLY A 82 -2.36 6.29 -2.06
C GLY A 82 -3.23 6.90 -0.96
N GLY A 83 -4.54 6.68 -1.04
CA GLY A 83 -5.51 7.14 -0.06
C GLY A 83 -5.29 6.50 1.31
N ILE A 84 -4.93 5.21 1.36
CA ILE A 84 -4.55 4.54 2.60
C ILE A 84 -3.24 5.09 3.15
N ALA A 85 -2.21 5.22 2.29
CA ALA A 85 -0.88 5.68 2.68
C ALA A 85 -0.87 7.13 3.19
N LEU A 86 -1.69 8.02 2.62
CA LEU A 86 -1.81 9.42 3.04
C LEU A 86 -2.91 9.63 4.09
N GLY A 87 -3.97 8.81 4.08
CA GLY A 87 -5.10 8.92 5.00
C GLY A 87 -4.69 8.68 6.44
N PHE A 88 -3.81 7.70 6.69
CA PHE A 88 -3.32 7.41 8.04
C PHE A 88 -2.50 8.59 8.64
N PRO A 89 -1.50 9.17 7.95
CA PRO A 89 -0.83 10.38 8.41
C PRO A 89 -1.77 11.57 8.65
N ILE A 90 -2.69 11.84 7.71
CA ILE A 90 -3.64 12.96 7.83
C ILE A 90 -4.52 12.77 9.07
N TRP A 91 -5.11 11.58 9.22
CA TRP A 91 -5.90 11.25 10.40
C TRP A 91 -5.08 11.35 11.68
N GLY A 92 -3.85 10.79 11.70
CA GLY A 92 -2.98 10.79 12.86
C GLY A 92 -2.61 12.20 13.32
N ILE A 93 -2.32 13.12 12.39
CA ILE A 93 -2.05 14.53 12.71
C ILE A 93 -3.29 15.18 13.33
N ILE A 94 -4.46 15.01 12.71
CA ILE A 94 -5.71 15.62 13.22
C ILE A 94 -6.06 15.04 14.59
N PHE A 95 -5.93 13.72 14.76
CA PHE A 95 -6.14 13.03 16.02
C PHE A 95 -5.19 13.55 17.10
N PHE A 96 -3.91 13.69 16.81
CA PHE A 96 -2.92 14.20 17.76
C PHE A 96 -3.23 15.64 18.21
N VAL A 97 -3.56 16.51 17.25
CA VAL A 97 -3.87 17.93 17.51
C VAL A 97 -5.16 18.10 18.30
N LEU A 98 -6.19 17.30 18.02
CA LEU A 98 -7.51 17.47 18.64
C LEU A 98 -7.69 16.66 19.92
N ILE A 99 -7.04 15.50 20.04
CA ILE A 99 -7.34 14.50 21.07
C ILE A 99 -6.09 13.97 21.76
N GLY A 100 -5.01 13.69 21.01
CA GLY A 100 -3.87 12.91 21.50
C GLY A 100 -2.91 13.68 22.41
N ALA A 101 -2.68 14.97 22.16
CA ALA A 101 -1.73 15.77 22.94
C ALA A 101 -2.34 16.25 24.28
N PRO A 102 -1.55 16.43 25.35
CA PRO A 102 -2.05 16.91 26.65
C PRO A 102 -2.72 18.29 26.60
N TRP A 103 -2.30 19.13 25.65
CA TRP A 103 -2.87 20.46 25.39
C TRP A 103 -4.04 20.44 24.40
N ALA A 104 -4.42 19.26 23.91
CA ALA A 104 -5.43 19.15 22.89
C ALA A 104 -6.81 19.52 23.45
N PRO A 105 -7.66 20.21 22.66
CA PRO A 105 -8.94 20.74 23.13
C PRO A 105 -9.91 19.65 23.61
N LEU A 106 -9.75 18.40 23.14
CA LEU A 106 -10.57 17.25 23.52
C LEU A 106 -9.78 16.21 24.32
N TYR A 107 -8.65 16.58 24.91
CA TYR A 107 -7.82 15.66 25.71
C TYR A 107 -8.59 15.11 26.92
N GLU A 108 -9.29 15.99 27.64
CA GLU A 108 -10.07 15.66 28.85
C GLU A 108 -11.49 15.12 28.53
N ALA A 109 -11.85 14.99 27.25
CA ALA A 109 -13.17 14.52 26.88
C ALA A 109 -13.38 13.04 27.28
N HIS A 110 -14.62 12.66 27.58
CA HIS A 110 -14.93 11.29 27.98
C HIS A 110 -14.52 10.28 26.89
N ASN A 111 -13.91 9.15 27.28
CA ASN A 111 -13.37 8.14 26.37
C ASN A 111 -14.30 7.72 25.20
N ILE A 112 -15.60 7.59 25.45
CA ILE A 112 -16.59 7.25 24.41
C ILE A 112 -16.68 8.38 23.37
N LEU A 113 -16.77 9.63 23.84
CA LEU A 113 -16.83 10.81 22.98
C LEU A 113 -15.54 10.98 22.16
N ARG A 114 -14.36 10.76 22.77
CA ARG A 114 -13.07 10.77 22.07
C ARG A 114 -13.01 9.69 20.97
N GLY A 115 -13.52 8.49 21.26
CA GLY A 115 -13.62 7.41 20.29
C GLY A 115 -14.53 7.76 19.10
N SER A 116 -15.73 8.28 19.37
CA SER A 116 -16.67 8.70 18.34
C SER A 116 -16.11 9.81 17.45
N ILE A 117 -15.48 10.84 18.05
CA ILE A 117 -14.86 11.93 17.30
C ILE A 117 -13.69 11.42 16.45
N SER A 118 -12.87 10.52 16.99
CA SER A 118 -11.77 9.90 16.25
C SER A 118 -12.24 9.15 14.99
N ILE A 119 -13.32 8.38 15.10
CA ILE A 119 -13.94 7.68 13.96
C ILE A 119 -14.54 8.68 12.96
N LEU A 120 -15.21 9.73 13.46
CA LEU A 120 -15.78 10.79 12.62
C LEU A 120 -14.72 11.57 11.84
N ILE A 121 -13.50 11.69 12.36
CA ILE A 121 -12.36 12.32 11.67
C ILE A 121 -11.71 11.36 10.66
N LEU A 122 -11.74 10.06 10.93
CA LEU A 122 -11.12 9.04 10.07
C LEU A 122 -11.72 9.03 8.66
N VAL A 123 -13.06 9.00 8.56
CA VAL A 123 -13.76 8.98 7.27
C VAL A 123 -13.38 10.16 6.35
N PRO A 124 -13.48 11.43 6.77
CA PRO A 124 -13.08 12.56 5.95
C PRO A 124 -11.57 12.61 5.70
N ALA A 125 -10.71 12.17 6.63
CA ALA A 125 -9.27 12.12 6.40
C ALA A 125 -8.89 11.21 5.22
N TYR A 126 -9.47 10.01 5.17
CA TYR A 126 -9.26 9.08 4.05
C TYR A 126 -9.96 9.56 2.77
N GLY A 127 -11.12 10.22 2.89
CA GLY A 127 -11.79 10.87 1.76
C GLY A 127 -10.95 11.98 1.12
N VAL A 128 -10.35 12.86 1.93
CA VAL A 128 -9.43 13.91 1.49
C VAL A 128 -8.19 13.30 0.85
N ALA A 129 -7.59 12.27 1.48
CA ALA A 129 -6.44 11.57 0.93
C ALA A 129 -6.73 10.94 -0.44
N ALA A 130 -7.86 10.25 -0.58
CA ALA A 130 -8.31 9.68 -1.85
C ALA A 130 -8.56 10.76 -2.91
N HIS A 131 -9.16 11.89 -2.53
CA HIS A 131 -9.37 13.02 -3.43
C HIS A 131 -8.05 13.64 -3.92
N LEU A 132 -7.08 13.81 -3.02
CA LEU A 132 -5.73 14.27 -3.38
C LEU A 132 -5.08 13.31 -4.37
N MET A 133 -5.14 12.01 -4.10
CA MET A 133 -4.57 10.99 -4.98
C MET A 133 -5.29 10.91 -6.33
N TYR A 134 -6.60 11.16 -6.37
CA TYR A 134 -7.36 11.30 -7.60
C TYR A 134 -6.91 12.53 -8.42
N LYS A 135 -6.73 13.70 -7.78
CA LYS A 135 -6.24 14.91 -8.45
C LYS A 135 -4.80 14.76 -8.96
N LEU A 136 -3.91 14.18 -8.16
CA LEU A 136 -2.54 13.85 -8.57
C LEU A 136 -2.54 12.82 -9.70
N GLY A 137 -3.45 11.86 -9.59
CA GLY A 137 -3.66 10.82 -10.57
C GLY A 137 -4.07 11.34 -11.94
N LYS A 138 -4.97 12.32 -12.03
CA LYS A 138 -5.35 12.95 -13.31
C LYS A 138 -4.17 13.46 -14.14
N LYS A 139 -3.08 13.86 -13.49
CA LYS A 139 -1.87 14.37 -14.14
C LYS A 139 -0.87 13.27 -14.52
N ARG A 140 -1.10 12.03 -14.08
CA ARG A 140 -0.22 10.89 -14.29
C ARG A 140 -0.59 10.16 -15.58
N ASP A 141 0.41 9.86 -16.39
CA ASP A 141 0.22 8.91 -17.48
C ASP A 141 0.11 7.50 -16.87
N TYR A 142 -1.08 6.91 -16.96
CA TYR A 142 -1.36 5.55 -16.51
C TYR A 142 -1.13 4.51 -17.59
N ARG A 143 -0.54 4.90 -18.73
CA ARG A 143 -0.08 3.93 -19.71
C ARG A 143 0.78 2.90 -19.00
N PRO A 144 0.48 1.60 -19.18
CA PRO A 144 1.33 0.56 -18.65
C PRO A 144 2.75 0.80 -19.18
N PHE A 145 3.76 0.57 -18.33
CA PHE A 145 5.16 0.71 -18.71
C PHE A 145 5.50 -0.32 -19.81
N LEU A 146 5.22 0.02 -21.07
CA LEU A 146 5.76 -0.62 -22.26
C LEU A 146 7.28 -0.53 -22.23
#